data_AF-U2G343-F1
#
_entry.id   AF-U2G343-F1
#
_cell.length_a   1.000
_cell.length_b   1.000
_cell.length_c   1.000
_cell.angle_alpha   90.00
_cell.angle_beta   90.00
_cell.angle_gamma   90.00
#
_symmetry.space_group_name_H-M   'P 1'
#
loop_
_entity.id
_entity.type
_entity.pdbx_description
1 polymer ?
#
loop_
_entity_poly.entity_id
_entity_poly.type
_entity_poly.pdbx_seq_one_letter_code
_entity_poly.pdbx_strand_id
1 'polypeptide(L)'
;MYQQQLFTDRFVCIVNRDHPRLRENSVTLEEFERESHLIVATQGTGHVIVEETLERNNIRRKVGLRIPNFLGVVSNIASTEYLAIVPERFARIVAENTPIKLIELPFAVPTYRVMQHWHERYSRDPSLSWFRATIGQLFRE
;
A
#
# COMPACT_ATOMS: atom_id res chain seq x y z
N MET A 1 25.35 -4.01 -9.57
CA MET A 1 24.28 -4.34 -8.58
C MET A 1 23.25 -5.18 -9.28
N TYR A 2 22.90 -6.35 -8.72
CA TYR A 2 21.93 -7.27 -9.33
C TYR A 2 20.57 -7.15 -8.64
N GLN A 3 19.54 -7.57 -9.35
CA GLN A 3 18.17 -7.54 -8.86
C GLN A 3 17.34 -8.71 -9.40
N GLN A 4 16.32 -9.10 -8.64
CA GLN A 4 15.34 -10.11 -9.01
C GLN A 4 13.95 -9.61 -8.60
N GLN A 5 12.99 -9.66 -9.52
CA GLN A 5 11.59 -9.37 -9.19
C GLN A 5 11.03 -10.50 -8.33
N LEU A 6 10.38 -10.15 -7.23
CA LEU A 6 9.65 -11.08 -6.38
C LEU A 6 8.19 -11.14 -6.84
N PHE A 7 7.49 -10.01 -6.84
CA PHE A 7 6.09 -9.91 -7.26
C PHE A 7 5.75 -8.49 -7.74
N THR A 8 4.58 -8.36 -8.38
CA THR A 8 3.98 -7.05 -8.67
C THR A 8 2.87 -6.81 -7.65
N ASP A 9 2.74 -5.57 -7.18
CA ASP A 9 1.66 -5.19 -6.27
C ASP A 9 1.03 -3.87 -6.74
N ARG A 10 -0.14 -3.57 -6.19
CA ARG A 10 -0.90 -2.36 -6.49
C ARG A 10 -1.35 -1.69 -5.20
N PHE A 11 -1.94 -0.51 -5.35
CA PHE A 11 -2.53 0.22 -4.24
C PHE A 11 -4.05 0.07 -4.24
N VAL A 12 -4.62 0.01 -3.03
CA VAL A 12 -6.05 0.04 -2.76
C VAL A 12 -6.33 1.06 -1.67
N CYS A 13 -7.59 1.43 -1.49
CA CYS A 13 -8.01 2.19 -0.33
C CYS A 13 -8.55 1.25 0.74
N ILE A 14 -8.24 1.51 2.00
CA ILE A 14 -8.84 0.85 3.16
C ILE A 14 -9.66 1.83 3.97
N VAL A 15 -10.77 1.32 4.50
CA VAL A 15 -11.72 2.05 5.34
C VAL A 15 -12.26 1.16 6.44
N ASN A 16 -12.81 1.77 7.48
CA ASN A 16 -13.64 1.07 8.45
C ASN A 16 -14.78 0.31 7.73
N ARG A 17 -15.03 -0.94 8.11
CA ARG A 17 -16.12 -1.75 7.56
C ARG A 17 -17.49 -1.10 7.78
N ASP A 18 -17.66 -0.42 8.91
CA ASP A 18 -18.89 0.26 9.30
C ASP A 18 -18.89 1.76 8.94
N HIS A 19 -18.04 2.18 7.99
CA HIS A 19 -17.95 3.58 7.58
C HIS A 19 -19.33 4.11 7.13
N PRO A 20 -19.85 5.19 7.75
CA PRO A 20 -21.26 5.57 7.61
C PRO A 20 -21.64 5.95 6.18
N ARG A 21 -20.70 6.53 5.43
CA ARG A 21 -20.87 7.04 4.07
C ARG A 21 -20.31 6.15 2.96
N LEU A 22 -19.45 5.18 3.28
CA LEU A 22 -18.73 4.37 2.29
C LEU A 22 -19.04 2.90 2.50
N ARG A 23 -20.27 2.49 2.15
CA ARG A 23 -20.76 1.13 2.43
C ARG A 23 -20.46 0.13 1.30
N GLU A 24 -20.24 0.61 0.09
CA GLU A 24 -19.90 -0.20 -1.06
C GLU A 24 -18.40 -0.53 -1.15
N ASN A 25 -18.02 -1.37 -2.12
CA ASN A 25 -16.62 -1.75 -2.39
C ASN A 25 -15.93 -0.83 -3.40
N SER A 26 -16.64 0.19 -3.88
CA SER A 26 -16.15 1.26 -4.74
C SER A 26 -16.52 2.60 -4.14
N VAL A 27 -15.75 3.62 -4.50
CA VAL A 27 -15.98 5.02 -4.09
C VAL A 27 -15.84 5.89 -5.33
N THR A 28 -16.66 6.92 -5.44
CA THR A 28 -16.50 7.94 -6.50
C THR A 28 -15.35 8.89 -6.16
N LEU A 29 -14.83 9.62 -7.14
CA LEU A 29 -13.79 10.62 -6.88
C LEU A 29 -14.26 11.69 -5.88
N GLU A 30 -15.49 12.19 -6.04
CA GLU A 30 -16.07 13.21 -5.15
C GLU A 30 -16.17 12.73 -3.70
N GLU A 31 -16.66 11.50 -3.48
CA GLU A 31 -16.71 10.91 -2.15
C GLU A 31 -15.31 10.77 -1.56
N PHE A 32 -14.36 10.26 -2.35
CA PHE A 32 -12.98 10.11 -1.93
C PHE A 32 -12.36 11.45 -1.49
N GLU A 33 -12.54 12.54 -2.25
CA GLU A 33 -12.02 13.87 -1.90
C GLU A 33 -12.76 14.52 -0.71
N ARG A 34 -14.02 14.14 -0.49
CA ARG A 34 -14.84 14.66 0.62
C ARG A 34 -14.40 14.11 1.97
N GLU A 35 -14.01 12.83 2.02
CA GLU A 35 -13.59 12.15 3.24
C GLU A 35 -12.22 12.61 3.74
N SER A 36 -11.95 12.34 5.02
CA SER A 36 -10.65 12.63 5.63
C SER A 36 -9.69 11.47 5.45
N HIS A 37 -8.42 11.78 5.22
CA HIS A 37 -7.38 10.80 4.88
C HIS A 37 -6.33 10.71 5.97
N LEU A 38 -5.94 9.48 6.28
CA LEU A 38 -4.72 9.14 6.99
C LEU A 38 -3.63 8.87 5.96
N ILE A 39 -2.51 9.58 6.08
CA ILE A 39 -1.35 9.39 5.20
C ILE A 39 -0.15 8.80 5.95
N VAL A 40 0.54 7.87 5.30
CA VAL A 40 1.77 7.26 5.82
C VAL A 40 2.98 8.01 5.26
N ALA A 41 3.66 8.74 6.12
CA ALA A 41 4.79 9.60 5.80
C ALA A 41 6.13 8.84 5.72
N THR A 42 6.19 7.73 4.98
CA THR A 42 7.40 6.92 4.89
C THR A 42 8.29 7.42 3.76
N GLN A 43 9.41 8.07 4.09
CA GLN A 43 10.38 8.50 3.09
C GLN A 43 11.10 7.30 2.44
N GLY A 44 11.50 7.45 1.18
CA GLY A 44 12.29 6.45 0.45
C GLY A 44 11.54 5.18 0.05
N THR A 45 10.20 5.19 0.09
CA THR A 45 9.38 4.02 -0.26
C THR A 45 8.65 4.23 -1.59
N GLY A 46 8.15 3.13 -2.18
CA GLY A 46 7.31 3.18 -3.39
C GLY A 46 5.98 3.93 -3.20
N HIS A 47 5.64 4.32 -1.97
CA HIS A 47 4.44 5.10 -1.68
C HIS A 47 4.44 6.51 -2.30
N VAL A 48 5.61 7.00 -2.71
CA VAL A 48 5.75 8.23 -3.50
C VAL A 48 4.93 8.18 -4.79
N ILE A 49 4.73 7.00 -5.38
CA ILE A 49 3.92 6.81 -6.60
C ILE A 49 2.48 7.28 -6.39
N VAL A 50 1.92 7.09 -5.19
CA VAL A 50 0.56 7.54 -4.85
C VAL A 50 0.51 9.07 -4.82
N GLU A 51 1.47 9.70 -4.15
CA GLU A 51 1.54 11.15 -4.04
C GLU A 51 1.70 11.82 -5.41
N GLU A 52 2.63 11.33 -6.23
CA GLU A 52 2.82 11.81 -7.61
C GLU A 52 1.56 11.63 -8.47
N THR A 53 0.84 10.52 -8.30
CA THR A 53 -0.39 10.26 -9.06
C THR A 53 -1.49 11.25 -8.67
N LEU A 54 -1.63 11.53 -7.38
CA LEU A 54 -2.63 12.48 -6.90
C LEU A 54 -2.32 13.90 -7.38
N GLU A 55 -1.06 14.33 -7.30
CA GLU A 55 -0.61 15.62 -7.79
C GLU A 55 -0.84 15.77 -9.31
N ARG A 56 -0.42 14.78 -10.10
CA ARG A 56 -0.58 14.80 -11.57
C ARG A 56 -2.04 14.86 -12.02
N ASN A 57 -2.93 14.21 -11.29
CA ASN A 57 -4.37 14.18 -11.60
C ASN A 57 -5.16 15.29 -10.88
N ASN A 58 -4.47 16.18 -10.15
CA ASN A 58 -5.06 17.29 -9.40
C ASN A 58 -6.11 16.83 -8.36
N ILE A 59 -5.93 15.62 -7.82
CA ILE A 59 -6.84 14.99 -6.85
C ILE A 59 -6.48 15.48 -5.45
N ARG A 60 -7.48 15.98 -4.73
CA ARG A 60 -7.30 16.60 -3.42
C ARG A 60 -7.70 15.65 -2.30
N ARG A 61 -6.87 15.57 -1.26
CA ARG A 61 -7.20 14.85 -0.03
C ARG A 61 -7.27 15.81 1.13
N LYS A 62 -8.29 15.64 1.98
CA LYS A 62 -8.35 16.28 3.29
C LYS A 62 -7.52 15.47 4.26
N VAL A 63 -6.24 15.81 4.43
CA VAL A 63 -5.35 15.08 5.35
C VAL A 63 -5.78 15.37 6.80
N GLY A 64 -6.37 14.38 7.46
CA GLY A 64 -6.79 14.46 8.86
C GLY A 64 -5.73 13.95 9.83
N LEU A 65 -4.88 13.01 9.38
CA LEU A 65 -3.84 12.42 10.20
C LEU A 65 -2.62 12.03 9.35
N ARG A 66 -1.42 12.24 9.89
CA ARG A 66 -0.15 11.84 9.29
C ARG A 66 0.63 10.98 10.29
N ILE A 67 1.02 9.77 9.88
CA ILE A 67 1.78 8.85 10.74
C ILE A 67 3.05 8.34 10.04
N PRO A 68 4.11 7.95 10.77
CA PRO A 68 5.39 7.62 10.15
C PRO A 68 5.48 6.19 9.59
N ASN A 69 4.57 5.28 9.93
CA ASN A 69 4.65 3.87 9.53
C ASN A 69 3.27 3.19 9.50
N PHE A 70 3.23 1.97 8.94
CA PHE A 70 2.00 1.19 8.71
C PHE A 70 1.37 0.59 9.97
N LEU A 71 2.10 0.44 11.08
CA LEU A 71 1.59 -0.20 12.29
C LEU A 71 0.39 0.57 12.87
N GLY A 72 0.45 1.90 12.82
CA GLY A 72 -0.64 2.76 13.28
C GLY A 72 -1.82 2.85 12.31
N VAL A 73 -1.69 2.41 11.04
CA VAL A 73 -2.76 2.56 10.05
C VAL A 73 -3.99 1.77 10.47
N VAL A 74 -3.79 0.49 10.80
CA VAL A 74 -4.89 -0.45 11.07
C VAL A 74 -5.75 0.02 12.25
N SER A 75 -5.13 0.35 13.39
CA SER A 75 -5.86 0.78 14.58
C SER A 75 -6.62 2.09 14.35
N ASN A 76 -6.03 3.05 13.63
CA ASN A 76 -6.69 4.31 13.33
C ASN A 76 -7.85 4.13 12.35
N ILE A 77 -7.68 3.37 11.27
CA ILE A 77 -8.75 3.13 10.29
C ILE A 77 -9.91 2.36 10.94
N ALA A 78 -9.61 1.38 11.80
CA ALA A 78 -10.63 0.60 12.51
C ALA A 78 -11.46 1.41 13.51
N SER A 79 -10.96 2.56 14.00
CA SER A 79 -11.63 3.38 15.02
C SER A 79 -12.07 4.76 14.54
N THR A 80 -11.88 5.08 13.25
CA THR A 80 -12.20 6.40 12.69
C THR A 80 -12.91 6.27 11.34
N GLU A 81 -13.28 7.42 10.77
CA GLU A 81 -13.82 7.55 9.42
C GLU A 81 -12.72 7.93 8.42
N TYR A 82 -11.45 7.64 8.71
CA TYR A 82 -10.36 7.92 7.79
C TYR A 82 -10.26 6.88 6.66
N LEU A 83 -9.82 7.36 5.51
CA LEU A 83 -9.35 6.56 4.39
C LEU A 83 -7.83 6.48 4.43
N ALA A 84 -7.26 5.34 4.04
CA ALA A 84 -5.83 5.25 3.75
C ALA A 84 -5.59 4.49 2.45
N ILE A 85 -4.68 5.02 1.63
CA ILE A 85 -4.16 4.28 0.48
C ILE A 85 -3.00 3.42 0.96
N VAL A 86 -3.03 2.13 0.66
CA VAL A 86 -2.03 1.15 1.11
C VAL A 86 -1.79 0.09 0.04
N PRO A 87 -0.67 -0.66 0.10
CA PRO A 87 -0.47 -1.86 -0.71
C PRO A 87 -1.61 -2.88 -0.57
N GLU A 88 -2.04 -3.48 -1.67
CA GLU A 88 -3.16 -4.45 -1.65
C GLU A 88 -2.83 -5.68 -0.81
N ARG A 89 -1.62 -6.23 -0.94
CA ARG A 89 -1.20 -7.38 -0.12
C ARG A 89 -1.27 -7.06 1.37
N PHE A 90 -0.84 -5.87 1.79
CA PHE A 90 -0.99 -5.41 3.18
C PHE A 90 -2.47 -5.32 3.57
N ALA A 91 -3.29 -4.70 2.73
CA ALA A 91 -4.71 -4.52 3.00
C ALA A 91 -5.45 -5.86 3.19
N ARG A 92 -5.17 -6.86 2.34
CA ARG A 92 -5.75 -8.20 2.43
C ARG A 92 -5.42 -8.87 3.77
N ILE A 93 -4.15 -8.85 4.18
CA ILE A 93 -3.70 -9.43 5.46
C ILE A 93 -4.43 -8.81 6.66
N VAL A 94 -4.58 -7.48 6.67
CA VAL A 94 -5.18 -6.80 7.83
C VAL A 94 -6.71 -6.92 7.85
N ALA A 95 -7.36 -6.97 6.68
CA ALA A 95 -8.82 -7.07 6.59
C ALA A 95 -9.39 -8.40 7.10
N GLU A 96 -8.59 -9.47 7.07
CA GLU A 96 -8.95 -10.78 7.63
C GLU A 96 -9.19 -10.73 9.15
N ASN A 97 -8.47 -9.86 9.87
CA ASN A 97 -8.42 -9.87 11.33
C ASN A 97 -8.96 -8.60 11.99
N THR A 98 -9.46 -7.64 11.21
CA THR A 98 -9.87 -6.32 11.70
C THR A 98 -11.16 -5.83 11.04
N PRO A 99 -11.91 -4.88 11.64
CA PRO A 99 -13.12 -4.31 11.05
C PRO A 99 -12.77 -3.30 9.93
N ILE A 100 -11.91 -3.71 9.00
CA ILE A 100 -11.49 -2.94 7.85
C ILE A 100 -11.98 -3.65 6.59
N LYS A 101 -12.27 -2.89 5.54
CA LYS A 101 -12.51 -3.41 4.20
C LYS A 101 -11.68 -2.67 3.16
N LEU A 102 -11.45 -3.36 2.05
CA LEU A 102 -10.78 -2.84 0.87
C LEU A 102 -11.83 -2.24 -0.07
N ILE A 103 -11.52 -1.09 -0.64
CA ILE A 103 -12.28 -0.49 -1.73
C ILE A 103 -11.33 -0.10 -2.87
N GLU A 104 -11.81 -0.18 -4.10
CA GLU A 104 -11.04 0.24 -5.27
C GLU A 104 -10.83 1.76 -5.29
N LEU A 105 -9.69 2.19 -5.83
CA LEU A 105 -9.40 3.61 -5.98
C LEU A 105 -10.22 4.20 -7.15
N PRO A 106 -10.78 5.42 -7.01
CA PRO A 106 -11.53 6.08 -8.09
C PRO A 106 -10.66 6.58 -9.25
N PHE A 107 -9.35 6.31 -9.20
CA PHE A 107 -8.35 6.76 -10.17
C PHE A 107 -7.27 5.69 -10.31
N ALA A 108 -6.63 5.67 -11.47
CA ALA A 108 -5.58 4.69 -11.75
C ALA A 108 -4.26 5.10 -11.09
N VAL A 109 -3.74 4.23 -10.22
CA VAL A 109 -2.37 4.31 -9.69
C VAL A 109 -1.53 3.23 -10.37
N PRO A 110 -0.32 3.54 -10.87
CA PRO A 110 0.56 2.52 -11.43
C PRO A 110 0.86 1.40 -10.43
N THR A 111 0.91 0.16 -10.94
CA THR A 111 1.45 -0.96 -10.16
C THR A 111 2.95 -0.77 -9.94
N TYR A 112 3.48 -1.44 -8.92
CA TYR A 112 4.89 -1.37 -8.57
C TYR A 112 5.46 -2.77 -8.38
N ARG A 113 6.78 -2.89 -8.61
CA ARG A 113 7.48 -4.17 -8.50
C ARG A 113 8.22 -4.22 -7.18
N VAL A 114 8.03 -5.31 -6.44
CA VAL A 114 8.85 -5.60 -5.26
C VAL A 114 10.05 -6.41 -5.73
N MET A 115 11.24 -5.87 -5.45
CA MET A 115 12.51 -6.37 -5.97
C MET A 115 13.42 -6.78 -4.82
N GLN A 116 14.13 -7.88 -4.99
CA GLN A 116 15.27 -8.25 -4.16
C GLN A 116 16.55 -7.73 -4.80
N HIS A 117 17.38 -7.02 -4.05
CA HIS A 117 18.62 -6.41 -4.54
C HIS A 117 19.85 -6.96 -3.81
N TRP A 118 20.96 -7.13 -4.53
CA TRP A 118 22.25 -7.47 -3.92
C TRP A 118 23.43 -6.88 -4.68
N HIS A 119 24.52 -6.65 -3.94
CA HIS A 119 25.77 -6.21 -4.53
C HIS A 119 26.50 -7.37 -5.22
N GLU A 120 27.18 -7.09 -6.33
CA GLU A 120 27.90 -8.09 -7.14
C GLU A 120 28.94 -8.89 -6.35
N ARG A 121 29.60 -8.23 -5.38
CA ARG A 121 30.51 -8.86 -4.42
C ARG A 121 29.94 -10.11 -3.75
N TYR A 122 28.63 -10.17 -3.54
CA TYR A 122 27.93 -11.27 -2.86
C TYR A 122 27.19 -12.21 -3.80
N SER A 123 27.37 -12.07 -5.12
CA SER A 123 26.69 -12.91 -6.10
C SER A 123 27.08 -14.39 -6.02
N ARG A 124 28.34 -14.67 -5.65
CA ARG A 124 28.88 -16.04 -5.57
C ARG A 124 28.88 -16.63 -4.17
N ASP A 125 28.38 -15.91 -3.17
CA ASP A 125 28.25 -16.42 -1.81
C ASP A 125 27.17 -17.52 -1.76
N PRO A 126 27.49 -18.77 -1.36
CA PRO A 126 26.53 -19.88 -1.39
C PRO A 126 25.32 -19.68 -0.47
N SER A 127 25.52 -19.14 0.72
CA SER A 127 24.45 -18.92 1.70
C SER A 127 23.48 -17.85 1.23
N LEU A 128 24.00 -16.74 0.70
CA LEU A 128 23.18 -15.68 0.14
C LEU A 128 22.52 -16.11 -1.18
N SER A 129 23.17 -16.96 -1.98
CA SER A 129 22.56 -17.55 -3.18
C SER A 129 21.36 -18.42 -2.83
N TRP A 130 21.51 -19.33 -1.85
CA TRP A 130 20.41 -20.14 -1.33
C TRP A 130 19.28 -19.25 -0.80
N PHE A 131 19.58 -18.29 0.07
CA PHE A 131 18.57 -17.41 0.65
C PHE A 131 17.77 -16.65 -0.42
N ARG A 132 18.45 -16.04 -1.38
CA ARG A 132 17.82 -15.32 -2.49
C ARG A 132 16.94 -16.22 -3.34
N ALA A 133 17.37 -17.45 -3.60
CA ALA A 133 16.59 -18.44 -4.34
C ALA A 133 15.35 -18.88 -3.56
N THR A 134 15.48 -19.10 -2.25
CA THR A 134 14.37 -19.44 -1.36
C THR A 134 13.33 -18.32 -1.30
N ILE A 135 13.74 -17.07 -1.08
CA ILE A 135 12.85 -15.91 -1.12
C ILE A 135 12.17 -15.80 -2.49
N GLY A 136 12.94 -15.90 -3.58
CA GLY A 136 12.38 -15.89 -4.94
C GLY A 136 11.43 -17.06 -5.24
N GLN A 137 11.50 -18.17 -4.52
CA GLN A 137 10.54 -19.28 -4.62
C GLN A 137 9.28 -19.01 -3.80
N LEU A 138 9.43 -18.52 -2.57
CA LEU A 138 8.30 -18.23 -1.67
C LEU A 138 7.38 -17.12 -2.20
N PHE A 139 7.94 -16.19 -2.96
CA PHE A 139 7.21 -15.03 -3.48
C PHE A 139 6.89 -15.10 -4.97
N ARG A 140 7.23 -16.21 -5.65
CA ARG A 140 6.89 -16.42 -7.06
C ARG A 140 5.36 -16.53 -7.18
N GLU A 141 4.76 -15.60 -7.92
CA GLU A 141 3.36 -15.67 -8.36
C GLU A 141 3.19 -16.72 -9.47
#